data_AF-A0A357IW53-F1
#
_entry.id   AF-A0A357IW53-F1
#
_cell.length_a   1.000
_cell.length_b   1.000
_cell.length_c   1.000
_cell.angle_alpha   90.00
_cell.angle_beta   90.00
_cell.angle_gamma   90.00
#
_symmetry.space_group_name_H-M   'P 1'
#
loop_
_entity.id
_entity.type
_entity.pdbx_description
1 polymer ?
#
loop_
_entity_poly.entity_id
_entity_poly.type
_entity_poly.pdbx_seq_one_letter_code
_entity_poly.pdbx_strand_id
1 'polypeptide(L)'
;RRWLQVVQSPASLVDHKLTIYVQTRNYEDGLGAASPYLDSMKEQAGHYFPTRGEILMASYSYSEDYEEEFEYPQEAEKEFEAIILHELGHVFGIGTLWNLAEEDGEIYSDDEEPNLRHWARESDRYGGYYYEREMGLKGYRSVFGDWTVMPVLNDIGHVYFEDDDNPARTDERGRSFPSADYELMGDGIHLSEISAGLLEDLGWRINRKHLDTYPR
;
A
#
# COMPACT_ATOMS: atom_id res chain seq x y z
N ARG A 1 -2.53 16.69 -0.09
CA ARG A 1 -2.33 17.10 1.34
C ARG A 1 -2.76 16.04 2.36
N ARG A 2 -3.65 15.12 1.98
CA ARG A 2 -4.26 14.11 2.84
C ARG A 2 -3.27 13.29 3.66
N TRP A 3 -2.22 12.75 3.04
CA TRP A 3 -1.17 12.03 3.76
C TRP A 3 -0.47 12.85 4.85
N LEU A 4 -0.24 14.15 4.64
CA LEU A 4 0.35 15.03 5.66
C LEU A 4 -0.56 15.27 6.86
N GLN A 5 -1.87 15.01 6.72
CA GLN A 5 -2.83 15.07 7.83
C GLN A 5 -2.89 13.76 8.59
N VAL A 6 -2.63 12.64 7.92
CA VAL A 6 -2.70 11.27 8.45
C VAL A 6 -1.37 10.83 9.04
N VAL A 7 -0.25 10.90 8.32
CA VAL A 7 1.09 10.56 8.80
C VAL A 7 1.68 11.74 9.55
N GLN A 8 1.75 11.63 10.89
CA GLN A 8 2.22 12.72 11.74
C GLN A 8 3.74 12.78 11.85
N SER A 9 4.35 11.62 12.03
CA SER A 9 5.79 11.47 12.23
C SER A 9 6.16 9.99 12.24
N PRO A 10 7.41 9.63 11.95
CA PRO A 10 7.95 8.34 12.38
C PRO A 10 7.95 8.25 13.92
N ALA A 11 7.67 7.07 14.48
CA ALA A 11 7.47 6.93 15.92
C ALA A 11 8.74 7.17 16.75
N SER A 12 9.92 7.06 16.13
CA SER A 12 11.21 7.02 16.83
C SER A 12 12.25 8.01 16.31
N LEU A 13 11.98 8.73 15.21
CA LEU A 13 12.91 9.71 14.63
C LEU A 13 12.45 11.15 14.88
N VAL A 14 13.42 12.01 15.19
CA VAL A 14 13.22 13.47 15.27
C VAL A 14 13.63 14.10 13.93
N ASP A 15 12.89 15.10 13.47
CA ASP A 15 13.17 15.87 12.24
C ASP A 15 13.35 15.01 10.99
N HIS A 16 12.55 13.96 10.87
CA HIS A 16 12.54 13.12 9.67
C HIS A 16 12.10 13.94 8.44
N LYS A 17 12.86 13.81 7.36
CA LYS A 17 12.59 14.48 6.09
C LYS A 17 12.59 13.43 5.00
N LEU A 18 11.52 13.41 4.23
CA LEU A 18 11.34 12.60 3.04
C LEU A 18 11.29 13.53 1.83
N THR A 19 12.17 13.30 0.86
CA THR A 19 12.16 14.00 -0.43
C THR A 19 11.62 13.05 -1.49
N ILE A 20 10.59 13.48 -2.22
CA ILE A 20 9.94 12.65 -3.24
C ILE A 20 10.17 13.29 -4.60
N TYR A 21 10.78 12.54 -5.51
CA TYR A 21 10.96 12.94 -6.90
C TYR A 21 9.76 12.49 -7.71
N VAL A 22 9.08 13.42 -8.37
CA VAL A 22 7.93 13.11 -9.22
C VAL A 22 8.34 13.25 -10.67
N GLN A 23 8.06 12.22 -11.47
CA GLN A 23 8.36 12.18 -12.89
C GLN A 23 7.11 11.76 -13.67
N THR A 24 7.00 12.26 -14.90
CA THR A 24 5.94 11.86 -15.84
C THR A 24 6.62 11.30 -17.08
N ARG A 25 6.26 10.08 -17.49
CA ARG A 25 6.76 9.46 -18.72
C ARG A 25 5.73 8.49 -19.29
N ASN A 26 5.93 8.04 -20.53
CA ASN A 26 5.14 6.93 -21.05
C ASN A 26 5.41 5.68 -20.21
N TYR A 27 4.36 5.11 -19.65
CA TYR A 27 4.41 3.97 -18.77
C TYR A 27 3.24 3.04 -19.13
N GLU A 28 3.53 1.76 -19.33
CA GLU A 28 2.57 0.79 -19.89
C GLU A 28 2.06 -0.21 -18.85
N ASP A 29 2.71 -0.30 -17.68
CA ASP A 29 2.36 -1.26 -16.64
C ASP A 29 1.31 -0.73 -15.64
N GLY A 30 0.75 0.47 -15.87
CA GLY A 30 -0.25 1.09 -15.00
C GLY A 30 -0.34 2.60 -15.14
N LEU A 31 -1.10 3.25 -14.25
CA LEU A 31 -1.27 4.70 -14.20
C LEU A 31 -0.20 5.41 -13.33
N GLY A 32 0.44 4.66 -12.44
CA GLY A 32 1.50 5.13 -11.57
C GLY A 32 2.42 3.99 -11.15
N ALA A 33 3.59 4.36 -10.62
CA ALA A 33 4.45 3.46 -9.88
C ALA A 33 5.31 4.28 -8.90
N ALA A 34 5.53 3.75 -7.71
CA ALA A 34 6.33 4.45 -6.71
C ALA A 34 7.08 3.50 -5.79
N SER A 35 8.21 4.00 -5.32
CA SER A 35 9.04 3.25 -4.40
C SER A 35 9.94 4.19 -3.60
N PRO A 36 10.25 3.87 -2.35
CA PRO A 36 11.33 4.53 -1.65
C PRO A 36 12.69 4.07 -2.19
N TYR A 37 13.71 4.93 -2.08
CA TYR A 37 15.07 4.50 -2.37
C TYR A 37 15.65 3.71 -1.19
N LEU A 38 15.96 2.43 -1.40
CA LEU A 38 16.47 1.52 -0.36
C LEU A 38 17.77 2.04 0.28
N ASP A 39 18.65 2.67 -0.52
CA ASP A 39 19.89 3.30 -0.05
C ASP A 39 19.67 4.55 0.84
N SER A 40 18.43 5.04 0.94
CA SER A 40 18.05 6.24 1.69
C SER A 40 17.42 5.93 3.04
N MET A 41 17.27 4.65 3.37
CA MET A 41 16.59 4.20 4.58
C MET A 41 17.33 4.63 5.85
N LYS A 42 16.58 5.08 6.84
CA LYS A 42 17.05 5.23 8.21
C LYS A 42 16.42 4.17 9.08
N GLU A 43 17.24 3.30 9.63
CA GLU A 43 16.80 2.35 10.64
C GLU A 43 16.76 3.03 12.02
N GLN A 44 15.64 2.88 12.73
CA GLN A 44 15.51 3.33 14.11
C GLN A 44 14.49 2.47 14.85
N ALA A 45 14.94 1.86 15.95
CA ALA A 45 14.11 0.99 16.80
C ALA A 45 13.45 -0.17 16.02
N GLY A 46 14.18 -0.78 15.08
CA GLY A 46 13.70 -1.92 14.29
C GLY A 46 12.75 -1.56 13.13
N HIS A 47 12.56 -0.27 12.86
CA HIS A 47 11.78 0.23 11.74
C HIS A 47 12.67 0.97 10.73
N TYR A 48 12.32 0.88 9.45
CA TYR A 48 13.02 1.54 8.35
C TYR A 48 12.17 2.70 7.84
N PHE A 49 12.76 3.89 7.79
CA PHE A 49 12.08 5.10 7.33
C PHE A 49 12.81 5.69 6.12
N PRO A 50 12.15 5.80 4.96
CA PRO A 50 12.76 6.33 3.76
C PRO A 50 13.02 7.82 3.87
N THR A 51 14.19 8.29 3.42
CA THR A 51 14.47 9.74 3.32
C THR A 51 14.39 10.27 1.90
N ARG A 52 14.37 9.36 0.92
CA ARG A 52 14.12 9.64 -0.49
C ARG A 52 13.19 8.58 -1.08
N GLY A 53 12.44 8.97 -2.09
CA GLY A 53 11.67 8.06 -2.93
C GLY A 53 11.26 8.74 -4.22
N GLU A 54 10.56 8.01 -5.07
CA GLU A 54 10.06 8.52 -6.33
C GLU A 54 8.64 8.08 -6.60
N ILE A 55 7.96 8.90 -7.40
CA ILE A 55 6.68 8.61 -8.01
C ILE A 55 6.85 8.82 -9.51
N LEU A 56 6.47 7.82 -10.26
CA LEU A 56 6.26 7.89 -11.69
C LEU A 56 4.77 7.95 -11.96
N MET A 57 4.34 8.95 -12.72
CA MET A 57 2.99 9.04 -13.25
C MET A 57 3.01 8.74 -14.75
N ALA A 58 2.07 7.92 -15.23
CA ALA A 58 1.89 7.72 -16.65
C ALA A 58 1.50 9.05 -17.33
N SER A 59 2.13 9.36 -18.47
CA SER A 59 1.75 10.52 -19.28
C SER A 59 0.30 10.46 -19.76
N TYR A 60 -0.25 9.25 -19.90
CA TYR A 60 -1.65 9.00 -20.23
C TYR A 60 -2.62 9.67 -19.25
N SER A 61 -2.33 9.65 -17.94
CA SER A 61 -3.19 10.25 -16.91
C SER A 61 -3.33 11.78 -17.00
N TYR A 62 -2.58 12.43 -17.90
CA TYR A 62 -2.66 13.87 -18.21
C TYR A 62 -3.28 14.16 -19.57
N SER A 63 -3.77 13.14 -20.28
CA SER A 63 -4.33 13.25 -21.62
C SER A 63 -5.84 13.48 -21.61
N GLU A 64 -6.36 14.01 -22.71
CA GLU A 64 -7.81 14.11 -22.92
C GLU A 64 -8.45 12.71 -22.98
N ASP A 65 -7.76 11.72 -23.56
CA ASP A 65 -8.24 10.33 -23.64
C ASP A 65 -8.54 9.74 -22.26
N TYR A 66 -7.70 10.02 -21.25
CA TYR A 66 -7.95 9.60 -19.87
C TYR A 66 -9.20 10.29 -19.29
N GLU A 67 -9.40 11.59 -19.54
CA GLU A 67 -10.60 12.29 -19.09
C GLU A 67 -11.88 11.72 -19.74
N GLU A 68 -11.79 11.28 -21.00
CA GLU A 68 -12.90 10.69 -21.76
C GLU A 68 -13.32 9.29 -21.28
N GLU A 69 -12.51 8.61 -20.45
CA GLU A 69 -12.89 7.36 -19.79
C GLU A 69 -13.99 7.55 -18.74
N PHE A 70 -14.17 8.78 -18.25
CA PHE A 70 -15.11 9.12 -17.19
C PHE A 70 -16.33 9.84 -17.73
N GLU A 71 -17.51 9.56 -17.15
CA GLU A 71 -18.74 10.26 -17.53
C GLU A 71 -18.68 11.75 -17.15
N TYR A 72 -17.95 12.06 -16.07
CA TYR A 72 -17.82 13.43 -15.55
C TYR A 72 -16.34 13.78 -15.28
N PRO A 73 -15.85 14.96 -15.71
CA PRO A 73 -14.45 15.37 -15.49
C PRO A 73 -14.02 15.40 -14.03
N GLN A 74 -14.96 15.62 -13.09
CA GLN A 74 -14.64 15.62 -11.66
C GLN A 74 -14.33 14.21 -11.11
N GLU A 75 -14.71 13.16 -11.82
CA GLU A 75 -14.36 11.78 -11.47
C GLU A 75 -12.93 11.48 -11.89
N ALA A 76 -12.52 11.89 -13.10
CA ALA A 76 -11.15 11.80 -13.56
C ALA A 76 -10.17 12.52 -12.60
N GLU A 77 -10.51 13.71 -12.11
CA GLU A 77 -9.70 14.45 -11.14
C GLU A 77 -9.57 13.72 -9.80
N LYS A 78 -10.67 13.12 -9.30
CA LYS A 78 -10.65 12.35 -8.05
C LYS A 78 -9.82 11.08 -8.19
N GLU A 79 -9.96 10.39 -9.30
CA GLU A 79 -9.19 9.18 -9.60
C GLU A 79 -7.70 9.51 -9.72
N PHE A 80 -7.37 10.59 -10.42
CA PHE A 80 -5.99 11.07 -10.52
C PHE A 80 -5.40 11.45 -9.15
N GLU A 81 -6.18 12.12 -8.28
CA GLU A 81 -5.75 12.38 -6.90
C GLU A 81 -5.56 11.07 -6.12
N ALA A 82 -6.45 10.10 -6.29
CA ALA A 82 -6.37 8.79 -5.63
C ALA A 82 -5.09 8.04 -6.04
N ILE A 83 -4.76 8.00 -7.33
CA ILE A 83 -3.52 7.37 -7.83
C ILE A 83 -2.29 8.04 -7.19
N ILE A 84 -2.20 9.38 -7.18
CA ILE A 84 -1.05 10.06 -6.53
C ILE A 84 -0.97 9.71 -5.04
N LEU A 85 -2.11 9.62 -4.36
CA LEU A 85 -2.15 9.23 -2.95
C LEU A 85 -1.77 7.76 -2.76
N HIS A 86 -2.21 6.86 -3.63
CA HIS A 86 -1.83 5.45 -3.64
C HIS A 86 -0.31 5.32 -3.73
N GLU A 87 0.29 5.97 -4.72
CA GLU A 87 1.74 5.95 -4.95
C GLU A 87 2.54 6.51 -3.76
N LEU A 88 2.03 7.57 -3.12
CA LEU A 88 2.63 8.07 -1.88
C LEU A 88 2.60 7.03 -0.75
N GLY A 89 1.57 6.18 -0.68
CA GLY A 89 1.49 5.06 0.24
C GLY A 89 2.64 4.07 0.07
N HIS A 90 2.98 3.74 -1.18
CA HIS A 90 4.15 2.94 -1.51
C HIS A 90 5.46 3.61 -1.11
N VAL A 91 5.60 4.92 -1.33
CA VAL A 91 6.79 5.66 -0.85
C VAL A 91 6.92 5.59 0.68
N PHE A 92 5.82 5.60 1.43
CA PHE A 92 5.85 5.42 2.89
C PHE A 92 6.15 4.00 3.34
N GLY A 93 6.14 3.02 2.44
CA GLY A 93 6.53 1.64 2.70
C GLY A 93 5.40 0.62 2.62
N ILE A 94 4.15 1.02 2.33
CA ILE A 94 3.05 0.07 2.18
C ILE A 94 3.34 -0.79 0.95
N GLY A 95 3.36 -2.11 1.10
CA GLY A 95 3.76 -3.05 0.06
C GLY A 95 5.28 -3.12 -0.13
N THR A 96 5.92 -1.99 -0.37
CA THR A 96 7.36 -1.89 -0.71
C THR A 96 8.32 -2.22 0.43
N LEU A 97 7.91 -2.08 1.69
CA LEU A 97 8.73 -2.41 2.88
C LEU A 97 8.13 -3.51 3.76
N TRP A 98 7.13 -4.23 3.23
CA TRP A 98 6.59 -5.43 3.89
C TRP A 98 7.58 -6.58 3.85
N ASN A 99 8.22 -6.76 2.70
CA ASN A 99 9.34 -7.67 2.54
C ASN A 99 10.60 -6.86 2.23
N LEU A 100 11.72 -7.15 2.90
CA LEU A 100 12.98 -6.45 2.68
C LEU A 100 13.90 -7.30 1.82
N ALA A 101 14.55 -6.65 0.87
CA ALA A 101 15.60 -7.20 0.01
C ALA A 101 16.99 -7.03 0.63
N GLU A 102 17.99 -7.80 0.15
CA GLU A 102 19.40 -7.47 0.36
C GLU A 102 19.82 -6.23 -0.47
N GLU A 103 21.11 -5.86 -0.44
CA GLU A 103 21.65 -4.66 -1.08
C GLU A 103 21.39 -4.55 -2.60
N ASP A 104 21.03 -5.65 -3.28
CA ASP A 104 20.73 -5.70 -4.71
C ASP A 104 19.26 -5.44 -5.07
N GLY A 105 18.39 -5.32 -4.07
CA GLY A 105 16.97 -4.97 -4.26
C GLY A 105 16.07 -6.13 -4.68
N GLU A 106 16.55 -7.38 -4.65
CA GLU A 106 15.72 -8.57 -4.91
C GLU A 106 14.92 -8.97 -3.65
N ILE A 107 13.59 -9.09 -3.79
CA ILE A 107 12.73 -9.61 -2.71
C ILE A 107 12.89 -11.13 -2.69
N TYR A 108 13.76 -11.61 -1.80
CA TYR A 108 14.01 -13.04 -1.59
C TYR A 108 12.87 -13.72 -0.83
N SER A 109 12.71 -15.02 -1.04
CA SER A 109 11.79 -15.83 -0.24
C SER A 109 12.28 -15.97 1.22
N ASP A 110 11.37 -16.26 2.17
CA ASP A 110 11.73 -16.53 3.58
C ASP A 110 12.80 -17.63 3.71
N ASP A 111 12.86 -18.58 2.76
CA ASP A 111 13.79 -19.70 2.78
C ASP A 111 15.21 -19.30 2.33
N GLU A 112 15.33 -18.29 1.47
CA GLU A 112 16.60 -17.79 0.96
C GLU A 112 17.26 -16.84 1.96
N GLU A 113 16.49 -15.89 2.52
CA GLU A 113 17.00 -14.91 3.47
C GLU A 113 16.13 -14.80 4.72
N PRO A 114 16.18 -15.80 5.63
CA PRO A 114 15.30 -15.87 6.81
C PRO A 114 15.55 -14.77 7.84
N ASN A 115 16.65 -14.04 7.72
CA ASN A 115 17.01 -12.94 8.61
C ASN A 115 16.39 -11.60 8.18
N LEU A 116 15.91 -11.51 6.94
CA LEU A 116 15.22 -10.33 6.45
C LEU A 116 13.74 -10.33 6.86
N ARG A 117 13.13 -9.16 6.75
CA ARG A 117 11.71 -9.00 7.05
C ARG A 117 10.89 -9.62 5.91
N HIS A 118 9.94 -10.48 6.27
CA HIS A 118 8.95 -11.05 5.36
C HIS A 118 7.56 -11.01 5.97
N TRP A 119 6.83 -9.91 5.78
CA TRP A 119 5.50 -9.72 6.36
C TRP A 119 4.36 -10.17 5.45
N ALA A 120 4.55 -10.09 4.13
CA ALA A 120 3.63 -10.65 3.16
C ALA A 120 4.14 -12.01 2.71
N ARG A 121 3.32 -13.05 2.89
CA ARG A 121 3.73 -14.44 2.69
C ARG A 121 2.75 -15.16 1.81
N GLU A 122 3.23 -16.05 0.96
CA GLU A 122 2.36 -16.90 0.15
C GLU A 122 1.79 -18.04 1.01
N SER A 123 0.53 -18.42 0.74
CA SER A 123 -0.08 -19.61 1.31
C SER A 123 -1.11 -20.24 0.39
N ASP A 124 -0.90 -21.52 0.07
CA ASP A 124 -1.91 -22.37 -0.57
C ASP A 124 -3.22 -22.42 0.24
N ARG A 125 -3.15 -22.29 1.58
CA ARG A 125 -4.32 -22.31 2.47
C ARG A 125 -5.22 -21.08 2.29
N TYR A 126 -4.66 -19.96 1.81
CA TYR A 126 -5.38 -18.72 1.57
C TYR A 126 -5.49 -18.37 0.08
N GLY A 127 -4.96 -19.24 -0.80
CA GLY A 127 -5.00 -19.05 -2.25
C GLY A 127 -4.16 -17.89 -2.75
N GLY A 128 -3.07 -17.54 -2.06
CA GLY A 128 -2.16 -16.46 -2.45
C GLY A 128 -1.48 -15.81 -1.25
N TYR A 129 -1.06 -14.55 -1.42
CA TYR A 129 -0.35 -13.81 -0.38
C TYR A 129 -1.28 -13.31 0.74
N TYR A 130 -0.76 -13.26 1.96
CA TYR A 130 -1.42 -12.77 3.15
C TYR A 130 -0.47 -12.00 4.08
N TYR A 131 -1.06 -11.21 4.97
CA TYR A 131 -0.40 -10.33 5.92
C TYR A 131 -1.00 -10.50 7.33
N GLU A 132 -0.15 -10.59 8.37
CA GLU A 132 -0.60 -10.89 9.75
C GLU A 132 -0.08 -9.92 10.82
N ARG A 133 0.56 -8.81 10.44
CA ARG A 133 1.06 -7.86 11.43
C ARG A 133 -0.10 -7.18 12.18
N GLU A 134 0.17 -6.87 13.45
CA GLU A 134 -0.84 -6.59 14.44
C GLU A 134 -1.76 -5.43 14.03
N MET A 135 -1.19 -4.31 13.59
CA MET A 135 -1.94 -3.09 13.36
C MET A 135 -2.69 -3.11 12.03
N GLY A 136 -2.08 -3.61 10.95
CA GLY A 136 -2.71 -3.81 9.64
C GLY A 136 -3.88 -4.79 9.74
N LEU A 137 -3.68 -5.94 10.38
CA LEU A 137 -4.75 -6.91 10.60
C LEU A 137 -5.87 -6.36 11.49
N LYS A 138 -5.54 -5.54 12.49
CA LYS A 138 -6.55 -4.84 13.30
C LYS A 138 -7.34 -3.82 12.47
N GLY A 139 -6.69 -3.10 11.57
CA GLY A 139 -7.34 -2.20 10.60
C GLY A 139 -8.33 -2.96 9.72
N TYR A 140 -7.88 -4.05 9.10
CA TYR A 140 -8.72 -4.94 8.29
C TYR A 140 -9.93 -5.47 9.07
N ARG A 141 -9.71 -5.95 10.31
CA ARG A 141 -10.80 -6.44 11.17
C ARG A 141 -11.83 -5.37 11.53
N SER A 142 -11.39 -4.11 11.66
CA SER A 142 -12.30 -3.01 11.99
C SER A 142 -13.30 -2.72 10.87
N VAL A 143 -12.91 -2.99 9.62
CA VAL A 143 -13.73 -2.82 8.43
C VAL A 143 -14.57 -4.07 8.15
N PHE A 144 -13.94 -5.24 8.18
CA PHE A 144 -14.50 -6.48 7.63
C PHE A 144 -14.83 -7.58 8.67
N GLY A 145 -14.64 -7.29 9.97
CA GLY A 145 -14.94 -8.22 11.05
C GLY A 145 -13.79 -9.20 11.36
N ASP A 146 -14.10 -10.30 12.04
CA ASP A 146 -13.07 -11.17 12.63
C ASP A 146 -12.36 -12.05 11.59
N TRP A 147 -11.17 -11.63 11.15
CA TRP A 147 -10.28 -12.35 10.23
C TRP A 147 -8.97 -12.75 10.89
N THR A 148 -8.40 -13.91 10.59
CA THR A 148 -7.10 -14.31 11.18
C THR A 148 -5.91 -13.72 10.43
N VAL A 149 -6.10 -13.40 9.16
CA VAL A 149 -5.12 -12.83 8.24
C VAL A 149 -5.80 -11.76 7.38
N MET A 150 -5.01 -10.86 6.81
CA MET A 150 -5.45 -9.96 5.75
C MET A 150 -4.90 -10.48 4.41
N PRO A 151 -5.73 -10.75 3.40
CA PRO A 151 -5.24 -11.10 2.07
C PRO A 151 -4.60 -9.88 1.39
N VAL A 152 -3.58 -10.11 0.58
CA VAL A 152 -2.91 -9.10 -0.25
C VAL A 152 -2.76 -9.63 -1.68
N LEU A 153 -2.58 -8.73 -2.65
CA LEU A 153 -2.40 -9.13 -4.04
C LEU A 153 -1.07 -9.86 -4.27
N ASN A 154 -0.96 -10.53 -5.42
CA ASN A 154 0.21 -11.33 -5.78
C ASN A 154 1.45 -10.48 -6.05
N ASP A 155 1.28 -9.19 -6.31
CA ASP A 155 2.37 -8.23 -6.44
C ASP A 155 2.95 -7.77 -5.09
N ILE A 156 2.35 -8.18 -3.97
CA ILE A 156 2.73 -7.82 -2.60
C ILE A 156 2.61 -6.29 -2.33
N GLY A 157 2.22 -5.50 -3.32
CA GLY A 157 2.07 -4.04 -3.25
C GLY A 157 0.72 -3.63 -2.65
N HIS A 158 -0.32 -4.37 -2.99
CA HIS A 158 -1.70 -3.93 -2.80
C HIS A 158 -2.45 -4.77 -1.76
N VAL A 159 -3.38 -4.13 -1.05
CA VAL A 159 -4.42 -4.81 -0.28
C VAL A 159 -5.32 -5.54 -1.27
N TYR A 160 -5.78 -6.74 -0.89
CA TYR A 160 -6.57 -7.57 -1.78
C TYR A 160 -7.87 -6.89 -2.23
N PHE A 161 -8.05 -6.88 -3.54
CA PHE A 161 -9.33 -6.68 -4.20
C PHE A 161 -9.59 -7.80 -5.22
N GLU A 162 -10.86 -7.99 -5.59
CA GLU A 162 -11.31 -9.03 -6.51
C GLU A 162 -11.46 -8.45 -7.93
N ASP A 163 -10.70 -9.01 -8.86
CA ASP A 163 -10.80 -8.72 -10.30
C ASP A 163 -10.56 -9.99 -11.13
N ASP A 164 -10.45 -9.83 -12.46
CA ASP A 164 -10.24 -10.96 -13.38
C ASP A 164 -8.88 -11.68 -13.16
N ASP A 165 -7.87 -10.96 -12.66
CA ASP A 165 -6.52 -11.48 -12.39
C ASP A 165 -6.35 -11.96 -10.93
N ASN A 166 -7.24 -11.52 -10.03
CA ASN A 166 -7.26 -11.77 -8.60
C ASN A 166 -8.62 -12.32 -8.17
N PRO A 167 -8.96 -13.57 -8.52
CA PRO A 167 -10.28 -14.14 -8.25
C PRO A 167 -10.56 -14.26 -6.75
N ALA A 168 -11.85 -14.42 -6.42
CA ALA A 168 -12.33 -14.66 -5.06
C ALA A 168 -11.50 -15.69 -4.29
N ARG A 169 -10.94 -15.29 -3.15
CA ARG A 169 -10.17 -16.16 -2.24
C ARG A 169 -11.00 -16.56 -1.04
N THR A 170 -10.65 -17.69 -0.41
CA THR A 170 -11.33 -18.17 0.82
C THR A 170 -10.32 -18.48 1.92
N ASP A 171 -10.75 -18.33 3.17
CA ASP A 171 -9.99 -18.87 4.31
C ASP A 171 -10.15 -20.39 4.44
N GLU A 172 -9.43 -20.97 5.38
CA GLU A 172 -9.48 -22.41 5.68
C GLU A 172 -10.88 -22.96 6.02
N ARG A 173 -11.81 -22.08 6.39
CA ARG A 173 -13.19 -22.44 6.76
C ARG A 173 -14.13 -22.30 5.58
N GLY A 174 -13.61 -21.98 4.39
CA GLY A 174 -14.37 -21.72 3.18
C GLY A 174 -15.09 -20.37 3.19
N ARG A 175 -14.72 -19.44 4.08
CA ARG A 175 -15.29 -18.09 4.11
C ARG A 175 -14.56 -17.23 3.10
N SER A 176 -15.29 -16.64 2.16
CA SER A 176 -14.72 -15.72 1.17
C SER A 176 -14.14 -14.49 1.84
N PHE A 177 -12.89 -14.19 1.52
CA PHE A 177 -12.26 -12.94 1.91
C PHE A 177 -12.99 -11.77 1.24
N PRO A 178 -13.35 -10.71 1.98
CA PRO A 178 -13.95 -9.54 1.39
C PRO A 178 -12.91 -8.77 0.58
N SER A 179 -13.35 -8.30 -0.58
CA SER A 179 -12.60 -7.40 -1.44
C SER A 179 -12.50 -6.00 -0.82
N ALA A 180 -11.32 -5.39 -0.92
CA ALA A 180 -11.04 -4.05 -0.43
C ALA A 180 -11.10 -2.99 -1.55
N ASP A 181 -12.03 -3.12 -2.51
CA ASP A 181 -12.14 -2.28 -3.74
C ASP A 181 -12.20 -0.77 -3.49
N TYR A 182 -12.58 -0.35 -2.28
CA TYR A 182 -12.70 1.05 -1.92
C TYR A 182 -11.49 1.58 -1.15
N GLU A 183 -10.59 0.69 -0.69
CA GLU A 183 -9.40 1.06 0.07
C GLU A 183 -8.38 1.72 -0.84
N LEU A 184 -7.76 2.81 -0.37
CA LEU A 184 -6.78 3.55 -1.16
C LEU A 184 -5.66 2.64 -1.67
N MET A 185 -5.15 1.74 -0.83
CA MET A 185 -4.07 0.80 -1.17
C MET A 185 -4.55 -0.50 -1.82
N GLY A 186 -5.82 -0.56 -2.25
CA GLY A 186 -6.40 -1.60 -3.11
C GLY A 186 -7.13 -0.95 -4.28
N ASP A 187 -6.52 0.08 -4.86
CA ASP A 187 -6.98 0.87 -6.02
C ASP A 187 -8.32 1.61 -5.85
N GLY A 188 -8.78 1.76 -4.61
CA GLY A 188 -9.89 2.64 -4.28
C GLY A 188 -9.46 4.06 -3.91
N ILE A 189 -10.40 4.82 -3.34
CA ILE A 189 -10.19 6.23 -3.00
C ILE A 189 -10.17 6.52 -1.49
N HIS A 190 -10.48 5.53 -0.65
CA HIS A 190 -10.65 5.71 0.79
C HIS A 190 -9.39 5.31 1.57
N LEU A 191 -8.72 6.30 2.16
CA LEU A 191 -7.65 6.08 3.11
C LEU A 191 -8.23 5.70 4.49
N SER A 192 -8.40 4.41 4.75
CA SER A 192 -9.14 3.92 5.92
C SER A 192 -8.24 3.42 7.06
N GLU A 193 -8.88 2.80 8.05
CA GLU A 193 -8.25 2.08 9.16
C GLU A 193 -7.27 0.98 8.68
N ILE A 194 -7.47 0.43 7.47
CA ILE A 194 -6.60 -0.59 6.87
C ILE A 194 -5.21 -0.01 6.62
N SER A 195 -5.09 0.98 5.72
CA SER A 195 -3.83 1.65 5.40
C SER A 195 -3.16 2.30 6.61
N ALA A 196 -3.96 2.84 7.54
CA ALA A 196 -3.45 3.37 8.79
C ALA A 196 -2.73 2.30 9.63
N GLY A 197 -3.33 1.11 9.76
CA GLY A 197 -2.74 0.00 10.47
C GLY A 197 -1.43 -0.48 9.84
N LEU A 198 -1.40 -0.56 8.50
CA LEU A 198 -0.21 -0.96 7.74
C LEU A 198 0.97 -0.01 7.98
N LEU A 199 0.71 1.30 8.05
CA LEU A 199 1.74 2.29 8.36
C LEU A 199 2.20 2.25 9.81
N GLU A 200 1.32 1.95 10.77
CA GLU A 200 1.72 1.78 12.17
C GLU A 200 2.63 0.56 12.36
N ASP A 201 2.37 -0.54 11.67
CA ASP A 201 3.29 -1.69 11.68
C ASP A 201 4.68 -1.32 11.13
N LEU A 202 4.72 -0.44 10.12
CA LEU A 202 5.95 0.15 9.59
C LEU A 202 6.62 1.16 10.54
N GLY A 203 5.96 1.54 11.64
CA GLY A 203 6.49 2.43 12.67
C GLY A 203 6.09 3.90 12.52
N TRP A 204 5.13 4.22 11.65
CA TRP A 204 4.58 5.57 11.53
C TRP A 204 3.55 5.87 12.63
N ARG A 205 3.48 7.12 13.07
CA ARG A 205 2.40 7.62 13.93
C ARG A 205 1.28 8.19 13.09
N ILE A 206 0.06 7.69 13.31
CA ILE A 206 -1.10 8.01 12.49
C ILE A 206 -2.14 8.83 13.25
N ASN A 207 -2.62 9.89 12.62
CA ASN A 207 -3.75 10.69 13.06
C ASN A 207 -5.06 10.12 12.50
N ARG A 208 -5.70 9.23 13.26
CA ARG A 208 -6.93 8.56 12.83
C ARG A 208 -8.13 9.50 12.58
N LYS A 209 -8.09 10.75 13.05
CA LYS A 209 -9.19 11.72 12.86
C LYS A 209 -9.38 12.16 11.41
N HIS A 210 -8.40 11.92 10.55
CA HIS A 210 -8.43 12.26 9.13
C HIS A 210 -8.52 11.02 8.23
N LEU A 211 -8.81 9.85 8.81
CA LEU A 211 -9.12 8.67 8.03
C LEU A 211 -10.54 8.75 7.50
N ASP A 212 -10.73 8.15 6.34
CA ASP A 212 -12.05 7.96 5.77
C ASP A 212 -12.79 6.84 6.49
N THR A 213 -14.11 6.97 6.50
CA THR A 213 -14.95 5.82 6.81
C THR A 213 -15.02 4.95 5.56
N TYR A 214 -14.59 3.69 5.68
CA TYR A 214 -14.72 2.71 4.61
C TYR A 214 -16.22 2.49 4.30
N PRO A 215 -16.65 2.58 3.02
CA PRO A 215 -18.05 2.37 2.65
C PRO A 215 -18.45 0.90 2.88
N ARG A 216 -19.64 0.69 3.43
CA ARG A 216 -20.20 -0.65 3.73
C ARG A 216 -21.34 -0.98 2.79
#